data_AF-A0A0A9UEV4-F1
#
_entry.id   AF-A0A0A9UEV4-F1
#
_cell.length_a   1.000
_cell.length_b   1.000
_cell.length_c   1.000
_cell.angle_alpha   90.00
_cell.angle_beta   90.00
_cell.angle_gamma   90.00
#
_symmetry.space_group_name_H-M   'P 1'
#
loop_
_entity.id
_entity.type
_entity.pdbx_description
1 polymer ?
#
loop_
_entity_poly.entity_id
_entity_poly.type
_entity_poly.pdbx_seq_one_letter_code
_entity_poly.pdbx_strand_id
1 'polypeptide(L)'
;MDPVSNIILNAIWYDSVFPLLEMDAEIEPDILDSQSMLCMEARTLGSLVAMVCTATGLSEHMAVEYLCYKQCDLSVVLQMATKEVCHKTYDCAGQAGKHPKHFKHASFLMSMARIVLQDLRSLLTNRASRKGYVISDAVLEQVNKIMEDQSSSTSPSVGRPRLCPSAWKMLGSRKDDFVQRQKFLGQVLEDLLIDYSNQHPWEVASSVSLV
;
A
#
# COMPACT_ATOMS: atom_id res chain seq x y z
N MET A 1 5.20 -9.91 -6.75
CA MET A 1 4.99 -8.79 -5.82
C MET A 1 3.72 -9.12 -5.09
N ASP A 2 3.79 -9.31 -3.77
CA ASP A 2 2.60 -9.55 -2.98
C ASP A 2 1.75 -8.27 -2.88
N PRO A 3 0.46 -8.39 -2.48
CA PRO A 3 -0.45 -7.24 -2.38
C PRO A 3 0.05 -6.11 -1.47
N VAL A 4 0.71 -6.43 -0.35
CA VAL A 4 1.15 -5.43 0.63
C VAL A 4 2.30 -4.61 0.06
N SER A 5 3.31 -5.28 -0.50
CA SER A 5 4.43 -4.62 -1.17
C SER A 5 3.95 -3.74 -2.33
N ASN A 6 2.92 -4.16 -3.06
CA ASN A 6 2.33 -3.35 -4.12
C ASN A 6 1.65 -2.07 -3.59
N ILE A 7 0.94 -2.14 -2.46
CA ILE A 7 0.35 -0.96 -1.81
C ILE A 7 1.45 0.03 -1.40
N ILE A 8 2.52 -0.46 -0.76
CA ILE A 8 3.63 0.38 -0.27
C ILE A 8 4.31 1.11 -1.43
N LEU A 9 4.72 0.39 -2.48
CA LEU A 9 5.40 1.01 -3.62
C LEU A 9 4.51 2.03 -4.33
N ASN A 10 3.23 1.73 -4.49
CA ASN A 10 2.29 2.68 -5.08
C ASN A 10 2.15 3.94 -4.22
N ALA A 11 2.05 3.79 -2.90
CA ALA A 11 1.97 4.92 -1.98
C ALA A 11 3.19 5.84 -2.11
N ILE A 12 4.40 5.26 -2.07
CA ILE A 12 5.67 5.99 -2.20
C ILE A 12 5.77 6.70 -3.57
N TRP A 13 5.41 6.01 -4.65
CA TRP A 13 5.45 6.62 -5.99
C TRP A 13 4.46 7.78 -6.15
N TYR A 14 3.25 7.66 -5.60
CA TYR A 14 2.27 8.74 -5.66
C TYR A 14 2.71 9.94 -4.83
N ASP A 15 3.31 9.71 -3.66
CA ASP A 15 3.85 10.77 -2.81
C ASP A 15 5.01 11.51 -3.49
N SER A 16 5.92 10.77 -4.15
CA SER A 16 7.06 11.37 -4.84
C SER A 16 6.68 12.16 -6.10
N VAL A 17 5.74 11.66 -6.91
CA VAL A 17 5.39 12.26 -8.21
C VAL A 17 4.24 13.26 -8.11
N PHE A 18 3.34 13.09 -7.14
CA PHE A 18 2.16 13.94 -6.94
C PHE A 18 2.03 14.41 -5.48
N PRO A 19 3.05 15.10 -4.93
CA PRO A 19 2.99 15.57 -3.55
C PRO A 19 1.82 16.53 -3.38
N LEU A 20 1.06 16.34 -2.30
CA LEU A 20 -0.01 17.26 -1.93
C LEU A 20 0.59 18.63 -1.57
N LEU A 21 -0.09 19.72 -1.95
CA LEU A 21 0.24 21.03 -1.40
C LEU A 21 -0.23 21.07 0.05
N GLU A 22 0.72 21.07 0.98
CA GLU A 22 0.47 21.43 2.37
C GLU A 22 -0.14 22.82 2.40
N MET A 23 -1.43 22.87 2.72
CA MET A 23 -2.03 24.07 3.26
C MET A 23 -2.36 23.68 4.70
N ASP A 24 -1.57 24.22 5.61
CA ASP A 24 -1.56 23.95 7.05
C ASP A 24 -1.05 22.55 7.41
N ALA A 25 0.24 22.48 7.78
CA ALA A 25 0.96 21.31 8.26
C ALA A 25 0.39 20.68 9.57
N GLU A 26 -0.79 21.10 10.02
CA GLU A 26 -1.44 20.59 11.22
C GLU A 26 -2.25 19.31 10.96
N ILE A 27 -2.63 19.04 9.71
CA ILE A 27 -3.38 17.83 9.33
C ILE A 27 -2.48 16.88 8.56
N GLU A 28 -1.64 16.13 9.28
CA GLU A 28 -1.00 14.95 8.73
C GLU A 28 -2.10 13.94 8.34
N PRO A 29 -2.23 13.57 7.06
CA PRO A 29 -3.30 12.73 6.54
C PRO A 29 -3.04 11.25 6.88
N ASP A 30 -3.10 10.91 8.17
CA ASP A 30 -2.75 9.58 8.66
C ASP A 30 -3.98 8.71 8.99
N ILE A 31 -5.10 8.91 8.28
CA ILE A 31 -6.31 8.08 8.48
C ILE A 31 -6.58 7.27 7.25
N LEU A 32 -6.09 6.04 7.28
CA LEU A 32 -6.65 4.97 6.49
C LEU A 32 -7.71 4.28 7.36
N ASP A 33 -8.96 4.70 7.23
CA ASP A 33 -10.06 3.97 7.87
C ASP A 33 -10.13 2.53 7.32
N SER A 34 -10.71 1.60 8.10
CA SER A 34 -10.81 0.19 7.72
C SER A 34 -11.50 -0.01 6.36
N GLN A 35 -12.47 0.85 6.03
CA GLN A 35 -13.17 0.81 4.74
C GLN A 35 -12.25 1.20 3.58
N SER A 36 -11.39 2.21 3.77
CA SER A 36 -10.42 2.68 2.79
C SER A 36 -9.35 1.63 2.58
N MET A 37 -8.88 0.98 3.66
CA MET A 37 -7.98 -0.18 3.59
C MET A 37 -8.61 -1.34 2.79
N LEU A 38 -9.86 -1.72 3.09
CA LEU A 38 -10.57 -2.75 2.34
C LEU A 38 -10.73 -2.40 0.85
N CYS A 39 -11.00 -1.13 0.55
CA CYS A 39 -11.09 -0.66 -0.83
C CYS A 39 -9.73 -0.76 -1.55
N MET A 40 -8.62 -0.44 -0.87
CA MET A 40 -7.28 -0.55 -1.43
C MET A 40 -6.86 -2.00 -1.64
N GLU A 41 -7.20 -2.88 -0.72
CA GLU A 41 -6.95 -4.32 -0.83
C GLU A 41 -7.70 -4.92 -2.03
N ALA A 42 -9.02 -4.66 -2.13
CA ALA A 42 -9.83 -5.13 -3.25
C ALA A 42 -9.34 -4.60 -4.60
N ARG A 43 -8.96 -3.31 -4.67
CA ARG A 43 -8.38 -2.71 -5.88
C ARG A 43 -7.04 -3.34 -6.22
N THR A 44 -6.19 -3.61 -5.23
CA THR A 44 -4.90 -4.27 -5.42
C THR A 44 -5.07 -5.67 -5.99
N LEU A 45 -6.01 -6.45 -5.44
CA LEU A 45 -6.35 -7.77 -6.00
C LEU A 45 -6.83 -7.64 -7.46
N GLY A 46 -7.72 -6.70 -7.75
CA GLY A 46 -8.17 -6.40 -9.11
C GLY A 46 -7.02 -6.07 -10.08
N SER A 47 -6.05 -5.27 -9.63
CA SER A 47 -4.83 -4.97 -10.39
C SER A 47 -4.01 -6.22 -10.69
N LEU A 48 -3.80 -7.08 -9.68
CA LEU A 48 -3.04 -8.33 -9.84
C LEU A 48 -3.70 -9.28 -10.84
N VAL A 49 -5.03 -9.43 -10.73
CA VAL A 49 -5.82 -10.27 -11.65
C VAL A 49 -5.73 -9.72 -13.07
N ALA A 50 -5.91 -8.41 -13.25
CA ALA A 50 -5.77 -7.76 -14.55
C ALA A 50 -4.37 -7.94 -15.15
N MET A 51 -3.31 -7.91 -14.32
CA MET A 51 -1.94 -8.20 -14.79
C MET A 51 -1.84 -9.62 -15.35
N VAL A 52 -2.31 -10.62 -14.61
CA VAL A 52 -2.23 -12.01 -15.04
C VAL A 52 -3.04 -12.21 -16.32
N CYS A 53 -4.29 -11.76 -16.37
CA CYS A 53 -5.14 -11.85 -17.56
C CYS A 53 -4.47 -11.22 -18.78
N THR A 54 -3.88 -10.03 -18.62
CA THR A 54 -3.28 -9.29 -19.75
C THR A 54 -1.98 -9.91 -20.23
N ALA A 55 -1.13 -10.39 -19.31
CA ALA A 55 0.17 -10.95 -19.64
C ALA A 55 0.10 -12.38 -20.17
N THR A 56 -0.93 -13.14 -19.80
CA THR A 56 -1.05 -14.58 -20.11
C THR A 56 -2.23 -14.93 -21.01
N GLY A 57 -3.22 -14.05 -21.14
CA GLY A 57 -4.48 -14.33 -21.84
C GLY A 57 -5.44 -15.24 -21.06
N LEU A 58 -5.16 -15.54 -19.79
CA LEU A 58 -6.04 -16.33 -18.93
C LEU A 58 -7.37 -15.62 -18.65
N SER A 59 -8.41 -16.40 -18.38
CA SER A 59 -9.66 -15.88 -17.84
C SER A 59 -9.50 -15.43 -16.38
N GLU A 60 -10.42 -14.61 -15.89
CA GLU A 60 -10.38 -14.05 -14.53
C GLU A 60 -10.29 -15.14 -13.45
N HIS A 61 -11.09 -16.21 -13.56
CA HIS A 61 -11.03 -17.35 -12.63
C HIS A 61 -9.66 -18.02 -12.63
N MET A 62 -9.10 -18.29 -13.81
CA MET A 62 -7.78 -18.92 -13.94
C MET A 62 -6.66 -17.99 -13.43
N ALA A 63 -6.83 -16.69 -13.56
CA ALA A 63 -5.90 -15.71 -13.01
C ALA A 63 -5.93 -15.70 -11.47
N VAL A 64 -7.11 -15.79 -10.86
CA VAL A 64 -7.24 -15.91 -9.39
C VAL A 64 -6.59 -17.22 -8.91
N GLU A 65 -6.89 -18.34 -9.57
CA GLU A 65 -6.28 -19.64 -9.25
C GLU A 65 -4.74 -19.59 -9.38
N TYR A 66 -4.24 -18.96 -10.44
CA TYR A 66 -2.82 -18.73 -10.65
C TYR A 66 -2.19 -17.91 -9.50
N LEU A 67 -2.84 -16.82 -9.09
CA LEU A 67 -2.37 -15.98 -7.98
C LEU A 67 -2.31 -16.76 -6.68
N CYS A 68 -3.33 -17.58 -6.37
CA CYS A 68 -3.33 -18.44 -5.20
C CYS A 68 -2.19 -19.46 -5.26
N TYR A 69 -2.04 -20.16 -6.38
CA TYR A 69 -1.01 -21.18 -6.57
C TYR A 69 0.42 -20.59 -6.48
N LYS A 70 0.62 -19.38 -7.00
CA LYS A 70 1.92 -18.69 -7.01
C LYS A 70 2.13 -17.76 -5.83
N GLN A 71 1.22 -17.70 -4.85
CA GLN A 71 1.31 -16.78 -3.71
C GLN A 71 1.56 -15.32 -4.17
N CYS A 72 0.82 -14.89 -5.20
CA CYS A 72 0.95 -13.58 -5.84
C CYS A 72 2.34 -13.28 -6.45
N ASP A 73 3.16 -14.32 -6.70
CA ASP A 73 4.41 -14.18 -7.43
C ASP A 73 4.19 -14.08 -8.95
N LEU A 74 4.31 -12.85 -9.46
CA LEU A 74 4.21 -12.53 -10.89
C LEU A 74 5.56 -12.42 -11.62
N SER A 75 6.69 -12.73 -10.98
CA SER A 75 8.02 -12.57 -11.60
C SER A 75 8.14 -13.34 -12.90
N VAL A 76 7.68 -14.60 -12.92
CA VAL A 76 7.76 -15.46 -14.11
C VAL A 76 6.91 -14.90 -15.27
N VAL A 77 5.67 -14.47 -14.96
CA VAL A 77 4.74 -13.91 -15.95
C VAL A 77 5.32 -12.65 -16.59
N LEU A 78 5.86 -11.74 -15.78
CA LEU A 78 6.43 -10.47 -16.25
C LEU A 78 7.79 -10.65 -16.94
N GLN A 79 8.55 -11.70 -16.62
CA GLN A 79 9.81 -12.02 -17.30
C GLN A 79 9.58 -12.56 -18.71
N MET A 80 8.55 -13.38 -18.89
CA MET A 80 8.23 -14.01 -20.18
C MET A 80 7.49 -13.07 -21.14
N ALA A 81 6.84 -12.02 -20.63
CA ALA A 81 6.13 -11.04 -21.44
C ALA A 81 7.09 -10.16 -22.26
N THR A 82 6.67 -9.82 -23.49
CA THR A 82 7.37 -8.84 -24.34
C THR A 82 7.23 -7.43 -23.76
N LYS A 83 8.07 -6.48 -24.22
CA LYS A 83 8.02 -5.09 -23.74
C LYS A 83 6.63 -4.45 -23.95
N GLU A 84 6.00 -4.73 -25.10
CA GLU A 84 4.66 -4.25 -25.42
C GLU A 84 3.58 -4.85 -24.51
N VAL A 85 3.64 -6.18 -24.31
CA VAL A 85 2.72 -6.88 -23.40
C VAL A 85 2.90 -6.39 -21.97
N CYS A 86 4.14 -6.17 -21.50
CA CYS A 86 4.42 -5.62 -20.17
C CYS A 86 3.82 -4.22 -19.98
N HIS A 87 3.98 -3.31 -20.96
CA HIS A 87 3.39 -1.97 -20.85
C HIS A 87 1.87 -2.06 -20.75
N LYS A 88 1.22 -2.83 -21.63
CA LYS A 88 -0.22 -3.04 -21.59
C LYS A 88 -0.68 -3.67 -20.28
N THR A 89 0.10 -4.61 -19.76
CA THR A 89 -0.14 -5.29 -18.47
C THR A 89 -0.18 -4.28 -17.33
N TYR A 90 0.81 -3.39 -17.23
CA TYR A 90 0.83 -2.36 -16.19
C TYR A 90 -0.29 -1.33 -16.35
N ASP A 91 -0.63 -0.95 -17.58
CA ASP A 91 -1.70 0.01 -17.85
C ASP A 91 -3.08 -0.55 -17.46
N CYS A 92 -3.40 -1.78 -17.92
CA CYS A 92 -4.64 -2.46 -17.55
C CYS A 92 -4.74 -2.71 -16.05
N ALA A 93 -3.63 -3.06 -15.40
CA ALA A 93 -3.58 -3.21 -13.95
C ALA A 93 -3.86 -1.88 -13.22
N GLY A 94 -3.23 -0.80 -13.68
CA GLY A 94 -3.49 0.54 -13.15
C GLY A 94 -4.96 0.93 -13.29
N GLN A 95 -5.58 0.63 -14.44
CA GLN A 95 -6.99 0.89 -14.68
C GLN A 95 -7.90 0.07 -13.75
N ALA A 96 -7.64 -1.24 -13.59
CA ALA A 96 -8.39 -2.11 -12.69
C ALA A 96 -8.27 -1.68 -11.22
N GLY A 97 -7.07 -1.24 -10.81
CA GLY A 97 -6.81 -0.66 -9.49
C GLY A 97 -7.38 0.73 -9.26
N LYS A 98 -8.03 1.33 -10.27
CA LYS A 98 -8.56 2.70 -10.25
C LYS A 98 -7.46 3.73 -9.96
N HIS A 99 -6.26 3.52 -10.47
CA HIS A 99 -5.15 4.47 -10.34
C HIS A 99 -5.43 5.74 -11.15
N PRO A 100 -5.44 6.94 -10.53
CA PRO A 100 -5.77 8.20 -11.21
C PRO A 100 -4.87 8.54 -12.40
N LYS A 101 -3.62 8.03 -12.39
CA LYS A 101 -2.60 8.28 -13.42
C LYS A 101 -1.99 6.97 -13.94
N HIS A 102 -2.82 5.94 -14.15
CA HIS A 102 -2.40 4.59 -14.54
C HIS A 102 -1.41 4.56 -15.72
N PHE A 103 -1.61 5.37 -16.77
CA PHE A 103 -0.71 5.41 -17.91
C PHE A 103 0.70 5.93 -17.57
N LYS A 104 0.80 6.98 -16.75
CA LYS A 104 2.08 7.51 -16.27
C LYS A 104 2.78 6.50 -15.36
N HIS A 105 2.01 5.80 -14.54
CA HIS A 105 2.52 4.73 -13.69
C HIS A 105 3.10 3.58 -14.51
N ALA A 106 2.38 3.12 -15.54
CA ALA A 106 2.84 2.08 -16.44
C ALA A 106 4.13 2.49 -17.17
N SER A 107 4.20 3.74 -17.66
CA SER A 107 5.41 4.29 -18.29
C SER A 107 6.60 4.30 -17.33
N PHE A 108 6.39 4.71 -16.07
CA PHE A 108 7.40 4.70 -15.02
C PHE A 108 7.90 3.28 -14.71
N LEU A 109 7.00 2.33 -14.50
CA LEU A 109 7.37 0.92 -14.26
C LEU A 109 8.13 0.32 -15.45
N MET A 110 7.83 0.76 -16.67
CA MET A 110 8.53 0.35 -17.89
C MET A 110 9.89 1.02 -18.08
N SER A 111 10.12 2.21 -17.49
CA SER A 111 11.43 2.86 -17.51
C SER A 111 12.40 2.27 -16.49
N MET A 112 11.89 1.64 -15.42
CA MET A 112 12.72 0.98 -14.42
C MET A 112 13.40 -0.27 -15.00
N ALA A 113 14.70 -0.41 -14.74
CA ALA A 113 15.41 -1.63 -15.08
C ALA A 113 14.86 -2.81 -14.25
N ARG A 114 14.78 -3.99 -14.86
CA ARG A 114 14.29 -5.22 -14.19
C ARG A 114 15.05 -5.53 -12.90
N ILE A 115 16.34 -5.20 -12.83
CA ILE A 115 17.16 -5.38 -11.62
C ILE A 115 16.64 -4.52 -10.47
N VAL A 116 16.27 -3.26 -10.72
CA VAL A 116 15.74 -2.34 -9.71
C VAL A 116 14.39 -2.84 -9.19
N LEU A 117 13.53 -3.36 -10.07
CA LEU A 117 12.26 -3.97 -9.66
C LEU A 117 12.46 -5.23 -8.80
N GLN A 118 13.50 -6.02 -9.09
CA GLN A 118 13.86 -7.18 -8.26
C GLN A 118 14.46 -6.75 -6.91
N ASP A 119 15.25 -5.67 -6.88
CA ASP A 119 15.82 -5.13 -5.63
C ASP A 119 14.70 -4.63 -4.71
N LEU A 120 13.78 -3.80 -5.23
CA LEU A 120 12.58 -3.35 -4.50
C LEU A 120 11.76 -4.51 -3.97
N ARG A 121 11.54 -5.52 -4.82
CA ARG A 121 10.86 -6.74 -4.40
C ARG A 121 11.62 -7.43 -3.27
N SER A 122 12.93 -7.61 -3.38
CA SER A 122 13.72 -8.29 -2.37
C SER A 122 13.67 -7.55 -1.02
N LEU A 123 13.70 -6.22 -1.03
CA LEU A 123 13.61 -5.41 0.19
C LEU A 123 12.27 -5.60 0.91
N LEU A 124 11.17 -5.65 0.16
CA LEU A 124 9.82 -5.75 0.73
C LEU A 124 9.38 -7.20 1.02
N THR A 125 9.88 -8.18 0.26
CA THR A 125 9.41 -9.58 0.35
C THR A 125 10.28 -10.47 1.25
N ASN A 126 11.57 -10.20 1.40
CA ASN A 126 12.56 -11.14 1.97
C ASN A 126 12.35 -11.45 3.47
N ARG A 127 11.46 -10.74 4.18
CA ARG A 127 11.20 -10.98 5.62
C ARG A 127 9.73 -10.98 6.05
N ALA A 128 8.79 -10.69 5.16
CA ALA A 128 7.35 -10.59 5.45
C ALA A 128 6.66 -11.95 5.73
N SER A 129 7.35 -13.09 5.56
CA SER A 129 6.80 -14.43 5.82
C SER A 129 6.77 -14.85 7.30
N ARG A 130 7.26 -14.03 8.25
CA ARG A 130 7.08 -14.27 9.68
C ARG A 130 5.94 -13.40 10.22
N LYS A 131 4.98 -14.04 10.90
CA LYS A 131 3.87 -13.39 11.60
C LYS A 131 4.42 -12.26 12.49
N GLY A 132 3.97 -11.02 12.27
CA GLY A 132 4.42 -9.84 13.02
C GLY A 132 5.66 -9.12 12.47
N TYR A 133 6.03 -9.33 11.20
CA TYR A 133 7.11 -8.56 10.58
C TYR A 133 6.74 -7.08 10.43
N VAL A 134 7.55 -6.22 11.01
CA VAL A 134 7.49 -4.76 10.85
C VAL A 134 8.61 -4.34 9.89
N ILE A 135 8.27 -3.59 8.86
CA ILE A 135 9.26 -2.98 7.95
C ILE A 135 10.02 -1.92 8.75
N SER A 136 11.34 -2.06 8.84
CA SER A 136 12.19 -1.08 9.53
C SER A 136 12.34 0.20 8.72
N ASP A 137 12.48 1.34 9.39
CA ASP A 137 12.69 2.65 8.75
C ASP A 137 13.86 2.63 7.75
N ALA A 138 14.97 1.96 8.07
CA ALA A 138 16.11 1.83 7.18
C ALA A 138 15.79 1.12 5.84
N VAL A 139 14.80 0.22 5.82
CA VAL A 139 14.32 -0.43 4.58
C VAL A 139 13.42 0.53 3.81
N LEU A 140 12.56 1.27 4.52
CA LEU A 140 11.68 2.27 3.90
C LEU A 140 12.49 3.41 3.26
N GLU A 141 13.53 3.91 3.95
CA GLU A 141 14.47 4.90 3.42
C GLU A 141 15.19 4.39 2.16
N GLN A 142 15.60 3.12 2.13
CA GLN A 142 16.21 2.52 0.94
C GLN A 142 15.24 2.45 -0.23
N VAL A 143 13.99 2.04 0.03
CA VAL A 143 12.94 2.01 -1.00
C VAL A 143 12.67 3.42 -1.52
N ASN A 144 12.52 4.42 -0.63
CA ASN A 144 12.33 5.82 -1.01
C ASN A 144 13.48 6.33 -1.87
N LYS A 145 14.73 6.08 -1.47
CA LYS A 145 15.91 6.49 -2.25
C LYS A 145 15.92 5.88 -3.65
N ILE A 146 15.66 4.57 -3.77
CA ILE A 146 15.55 3.90 -5.07
C ILE A 146 14.45 4.55 -5.90
N MET A 147 13.29 4.84 -5.30
CA MET A 147 12.15 5.45 -5.96
C MET A 147 12.44 6.88 -6.44
N GLU A 148 13.10 7.70 -5.64
CA GLU A 148 13.52 9.07 -5.98
C GLU A 148 14.54 9.09 -7.13
N ASP A 149 15.55 8.22 -7.07
CA ASP A 149 16.58 8.09 -8.10
C ASP A 149 15.95 7.79 -9.48
N GLN A 150 14.88 6.98 -9.51
CA GLN A 150 14.14 6.67 -10.74
C GLN A 150 13.16 7.79 -11.16
N SER A 151 12.57 8.50 -10.19
CA SER A 151 11.55 9.53 -10.41
C SER A 151 12.12 10.86 -10.90
N SER A 152 13.40 11.16 -10.62
CA SER A 152 14.11 12.38 -11.05
C SER A 152 14.16 12.59 -12.58
N SER A 153 13.81 11.58 -13.36
CA SER A 153 13.62 11.64 -14.82
C SER A 153 12.25 12.23 -15.26
N THR A 154 11.29 12.34 -14.35
CA THR A 154 9.93 12.82 -14.62
C THR A 154 9.79 14.24 -14.06
N SER A 155 9.70 15.25 -14.93
CA SER A 155 9.52 16.64 -14.51
C SER A 155 8.38 16.80 -13.48
N PRO A 156 8.53 17.61 -12.44
CA PRO A 156 7.48 17.84 -11.45
C PRO A 156 6.25 18.39 -12.18
N SER A 157 5.11 17.69 -12.03
CA SER A 157 3.92 18.07 -12.77
C SER A 157 3.44 19.46 -12.34
N VAL A 158 3.29 20.34 -13.31
CA VAL A 158 2.62 21.64 -13.17
C VAL A 158 1.21 21.41 -12.62
N GLY A 159 0.92 21.99 -11.45
CA GLY A 159 -0.36 21.90 -10.77
C GLY A 159 -0.42 20.80 -9.71
N ARG A 160 0.22 21.04 -8.56
CA ARG A 160 0.05 20.18 -7.39
C ARG A 160 -1.44 20.15 -6.99
N PRO A 161 -2.05 18.97 -6.76
CA PRO A 161 -3.43 18.89 -6.31
C PRO A 161 -3.58 19.60 -4.96
N ARG A 162 -4.46 20.60 -4.89
CA ARG A 162 -4.86 21.23 -3.63
C ARG A 162 -6.19 20.64 -3.23
N LEU A 163 -6.25 20.02 -2.04
CA LEU A 163 -7.51 19.64 -1.45
C LEU A 163 -8.33 20.92 -1.19
N CYS A 164 -9.61 20.89 -1.54
CA CYS A 164 -10.49 22.02 -1.25
C CYS A 164 -10.75 22.12 0.26
N PRO A 165 -11.12 23.32 0.78
CA PRO A 165 -11.35 23.50 2.22
C PRO A 165 -12.37 22.52 2.82
N SER A 166 -13.40 22.12 2.06
CA SER A 166 -14.37 21.12 2.50
C SER A 166 -13.79 19.71 2.60
N ALA A 167 -12.88 19.34 1.70
CA ALA A 167 -12.17 18.06 1.77
C ALA A 167 -11.21 18.02 2.97
N TRP A 168 -10.50 19.12 3.23
CA TRP A 168 -9.67 19.26 4.44
C TRP A 168 -10.49 19.14 5.72
N LYS A 169 -11.62 19.84 5.81
CA LYS A 169 -12.53 19.74 6.96
C LYS A 169 -13.04 18.32 7.15
N MET A 170 -13.46 17.64 6.07
CA MET A 170 -13.91 16.25 6.13
C MET A 170 -12.80 15.32 6.63
N LEU A 171 -11.56 15.51 6.16
CA LEU A 171 -10.40 14.73 6.61
C LEU A 171 -10.14 14.95 8.11
N GLY A 172 -10.13 16.20 8.57
CA GLY A 172 -10.00 16.54 9.99
C GLY A 172 -11.08 15.87 10.84
N SER A 173 -12.35 15.97 10.45
CA SER A 173 -13.44 15.31 11.17
C SER A 173 -13.29 13.78 11.21
N ARG A 174 -12.83 13.15 10.11
CA ARG A 174 -12.53 11.71 10.11
C ARG A 174 -11.37 11.35 11.05
N LYS A 175 -10.37 12.23 11.17
CA LYS A 175 -9.25 12.08 12.12
C LYS A 175 -9.75 12.04 13.54
N ASP A 176 -10.53 13.04 13.89
CA ASP A 176 -11.07 13.18 15.23
C ASP A 176 -11.96 11.97 15.56
N ASP A 177 -12.85 11.57 14.66
CA ASP A 177 -13.71 10.39 14.82
C ASP A 177 -12.91 9.11 15.03
N PHE A 178 -11.82 8.91 14.25
CA PHE A 178 -10.94 7.75 14.38
C PHE A 178 -10.24 7.74 15.75
N VAL A 179 -9.61 8.85 16.14
CA VAL A 179 -8.92 8.99 17.42
C VAL A 179 -9.88 8.77 18.60
N GLN A 180 -11.10 9.30 18.51
CA GLN A 180 -12.13 9.09 19.55
C GLN A 180 -12.54 7.62 19.66
N ARG A 181 -12.75 6.94 18.53
CA ARG A 181 -13.05 5.50 18.54
C ARG A 181 -11.91 4.66 19.09
N GLN A 182 -10.67 4.99 18.72
CA GLN A 182 -9.49 4.30 19.24
C GLN A 182 -9.36 4.47 20.75
N LYS A 183 -9.55 5.69 21.28
CA LYS A 183 -9.57 5.95 22.72
C LYS A 183 -10.67 5.19 23.44
N PHE A 184 -11.89 5.20 22.89
CA PHE A 184 -13.01 4.45 23.45
C PHE A 184 -12.73 2.95 23.52
N LEU A 185 -12.23 2.35 22.44
CA LEU A 185 -11.87 0.94 22.42
C LEU A 185 -10.73 0.62 23.39
N GLY A 186 -9.73 1.51 23.49
CA GLY A 186 -8.65 1.40 24.48
C GLY A 186 -9.21 1.35 25.91
N GLN A 187 -10.11 2.28 26.25
CA GLN A 187 -10.75 2.31 27.57
C GLN A 187 -11.55 1.04 27.85
N VAL A 188 -12.36 0.58 26.90
CA VAL A 188 -13.13 -0.67 27.06
C VAL A 188 -12.20 -1.86 27.27
N LEU A 189 -11.08 -1.93 26.55
CA LEU A 189 -10.11 -3.01 26.69
C LEU A 189 -9.42 -2.97 28.06
N GLU A 190 -9.03 -1.79 28.52
CA GLU A 190 -8.44 -1.58 29.85
C GLU A 190 -9.40 -2.00 30.96
N ASP A 191 -10.66 -1.54 30.91
CA ASP A 191 -11.69 -1.89 31.90
C ASP A 191 -11.89 -3.43 31.94
N LEU A 192 -11.94 -4.07 30.77
CA LEU A 192 -12.13 -5.52 30.65
C LEU A 192 -10.92 -6.31 31.16
N LEU A 193 -9.71 -5.81 30.94
CA LEU A 193 -8.47 -6.38 31.48
C LEU A 193 -8.39 -6.23 33.01
N ILE A 194 -8.84 -5.10 33.55
CA ILE A 194 -8.95 -4.88 35.00
C ILE A 194 -9.95 -5.86 35.60
N ASP A 195 -11.15 -5.97 35.04
CA ASP A 195 -12.20 -6.89 35.49
C ASP A 195 -11.73 -8.35 35.45
N TYR A 196 -11.05 -8.74 34.37
CA TYR A 196 -10.46 -10.08 34.23
C TYR A 196 -9.40 -10.34 35.31
N SER A 197 -8.49 -9.38 35.55
CA SER A 197 -7.43 -9.51 36.54
C SER A 197 -8.00 -9.64 37.97
N ASN A 198 -9.08 -8.92 38.27
CA ASN A 198 -9.78 -9.01 39.55
C ASN A 198 -10.47 -10.37 39.75
N GLN A 199 -10.97 -10.99 38.68
CA GLN A 199 -11.62 -12.31 38.72
C GLN A 199 -10.61 -13.46 38.74
N HIS A 200 -9.39 -13.23 38.24
CA HIS A 200 -8.33 -14.24 38.14
C HIS A 200 -7.02 -13.79 38.83
N PRO A 201 -7.03 -13.55 40.15
CA PRO A 201 -5.89 -13.00 40.89
C PRO A 201 -4.66 -13.92 40.96
N TRP A 202 -4.78 -15.18 40.52
CA TRP A 202 -3.67 -16.14 40.43
C TRP A 202 -2.93 -16.10 39.08
N GLU A 203 -3.44 -15.39 38.08
CA GLU A 203 -2.73 -15.16 36.82
C GLU A 203 -1.82 -13.93 36.96
N VAL A 204 -0.55 -14.06 36.54
CA VAL A 204 0.45 -13.00 36.70
C VAL A 204 0.02 -11.80 35.85
N ALA A 205 -0.33 -10.69 36.50
CA ALA A 205 -0.71 -9.44 35.87
C ALA A 205 0.39 -8.99 34.90
N SER A 206 0.17 -9.23 33.61
CA SER A 206 1.05 -8.74 32.57
C SER A 206 0.75 -7.25 32.45
N SER A 207 1.57 -6.40 33.09
CA SER A 207 1.52 -4.95 32.92
C SER A 207 1.86 -4.62 31.47
N VAL A 208 0.87 -4.66 30.58
CA VAL A 208 0.99 -4.17 29.21
C VAL A 208 0.53 -2.73 29.26
N SER A 209 1.47 -1.82 29.47
CA SER A 209 1.26 -0.40 29.21
C SER A 209 1.02 -0.24 27.71
N LEU A 210 -0.23 -0.02 27.32
CA LEU A 210 -0.58 0.40 25.97
C LEU A 210 -0.20 1.88 25.84
N VAL A 211 0.77 2.16 24.96
CA VAL A 211 1.21 3.51 24.55
C VAL A 211 0.24 4.06 23.52
#